data_AF-A0AA35ITC5-F1
#
_entry.id   AF-A0AA35ITC5-F1
#
_cell.length_a   1.000
_cell.length_b   1.000
_cell.length_c   1.000
_cell.angle_alpha   90.00
_cell.angle_beta   90.00
_cell.angle_gamma   90.00
#
_symmetry.space_group_name_H-M   'P 1'
#
loop_
_entity.id
_entity.type
_entity.pdbx_description
1 polymer ?
#
loop_
_entity_poly.entity_id
_entity_poly.type
_entity_poly.pdbx_seq_one_letter_code
_entity_poly.pdbx_strand_id
1 'polypeptide(L)'
;MGSGSLLMVVAFFYNLGIAPVVFCLVSEIPSSRLRTKTIILARNTYNVVSIACSVLILYQLNSKKWNWGAKSGFFWGTLCFCTLIWAVIDLPETAGKTFVEINELFKLGVPARKFKSAKVDPFSVKSTSEDVIHGNLKEHMETSIVDEGQSTPSLINK
;
A
#
# COMPACT_ATOMS: atom_id res chain seq x y z
N MET A 1 -13.70 -25.41 32.99
CA MET A 1 -12.34 -25.59 32.46
C MET A 1 -12.26 -25.71 30.92
N GLY A 2 -13.36 -25.63 30.15
CA GLY A 2 -13.30 -25.68 28.68
C GLY A 2 -12.97 -24.35 27.98
N SER A 3 -13.25 -23.22 28.63
CA SER A 3 -13.12 -21.89 28.00
C SER A 3 -11.67 -21.53 27.67
N GLY A 4 -10.70 -21.92 28.51
CA GLY A 4 -9.27 -21.67 28.27
C GLY A 4 -8.73 -22.44 27.05
N SER A 5 -9.19 -23.68 26.85
CA SER A 5 -8.81 -24.51 25.71
C SER A 5 -9.32 -23.92 24.40
N LEU A 6 -10.56 -23.42 24.39
CA LEU A 6 -11.14 -22.69 23.25
C LEU A 6 -10.33 -21.43 22.90
N LEU A 7 -9.93 -20.65 23.91
CA LEU A 7 -9.11 -19.45 23.69
C LEU A 7 -7.72 -19.79 23.12
N MET A 8 -7.11 -20.90 23.55
CA MET A 8 -5.81 -21.34 23.03
C MET A 8 -5.89 -21.76 21.56
N VAL A 9 -6.93 -22.51 21.18
CA VAL A 9 -7.13 -22.90 19.77
C VAL A 9 -7.35 -21.67 18.90
N VAL A 10 -8.17 -20.72 19.36
CA VAL A 10 -8.41 -19.46 18.64
C VAL A 10 -7.12 -18.63 18.52
N ALA A 11 -6.35 -18.51 19.60
CA ALA A 11 -5.07 -17.80 19.59
C ALA A 11 -4.06 -18.45 18.65
N PHE A 12 -4.03 -19.78 18.56
CA PHE A 12 -3.15 -20.51 17.66
C PHE A 12 -3.41 -20.18 16.18
N PHE A 13 -4.67 -20.26 15.74
CA PHE A 13 -5.04 -19.90 14.36
C PHE A 13 -4.83 -18.41 14.07
N TYR A 14 -5.06 -17.54 15.06
CA TYR A 14 -4.81 -16.11 14.92
C TYR A 14 -3.32 -15.81 14.69
N ASN A 15 -2.43 -16.44 15.44
CA ASN A 15 -0.98 -16.24 15.30
C ASN A 15 -0.40 -16.87 14.03
N LEU A 16 -1.02 -17.93 13.49
CA LEU A 16 -0.56 -18.57 12.24
C LEU A 16 -1.05 -17.90 10.97
N GLY A 17 -2.27 -17.34 10.98
CA GLY A 17 -2.85 -16.74 9.78
C GLY A 17 -2.83 -15.22 9.82
N ILE A 18 -3.69 -14.66 10.68
CA ILE A 18 -4.02 -13.23 10.64
C ILE A 18 -2.80 -12.37 11.00
N ALA A 19 -2.07 -12.74 12.06
CA ALA A 19 -0.90 -11.97 12.49
C ALA A 19 0.18 -11.83 11.40
N PRO A 20 0.72 -12.92 10.80
CA PRO A 20 1.74 -12.79 9.76
C PRO A 20 1.21 -12.13 8.50
N VAL A 21 -0.04 -12.41 8.08
CA VAL A 21 -0.63 -11.81 6.87
C VAL A 21 -0.70 -10.28 7.00
N VAL A 22 -1.14 -9.75 8.15
CA VAL A 22 -1.20 -8.29 8.36
C VAL A 22 0.20 -7.66 8.33
N PHE A 23 1.21 -8.32 8.90
CA PHE A 23 2.58 -7.81 8.86
C PHE A 23 3.18 -7.82 7.45
N CYS A 24 2.90 -8.85 6.66
CA CYS A 24 3.29 -8.91 5.24
C CYS A 24 2.63 -7.77 4.46
N LEU A 25 1.32 -7.59 4.58
CA LEU A 25 0.58 -6.53 3.88
C LEU A 25 1.09 -5.13 4.21
N VAL A 26 1.34 -4.84 5.49
CA VAL A 26 1.89 -3.53 5.92
C VAL A 26 3.29 -3.28 5.33
N SER A 27 4.05 -4.34 5.05
CA SER A 27 5.38 -4.23 4.43
C SER A 27 5.33 -4.13 2.89
N GLU A 28 4.27 -4.69 2.28
CA GLU A 28 4.09 -4.76 0.83
C GLU A 28 3.52 -3.47 0.22
N ILE A 29 2.56 -2.85 0.92
CA ILE A 29 1.85 -1.65 0.44
C ILE A 29 2.77 -0.42 0.26
N PRO A 30 3.69 -0.09 1.19
CA PRO A 30 4.47 1.14 1.07
C PRO A 30 5.69 0.99 0.15
N SER A 31 5.89 1.97 -0.72
CA SER A 31 7.06 2.11 -1.59
C SER A 31 8.38 2.17 -0.77
N SER A 32 9.43 1.50 -1.26
CA SER A 32 10.71 1.30 -0.56
C SER A 32 11.36 2.59 -0.05
N ARG A 33 11.15 3.73 -0.72
CA ARG A 33 11.76 5.03 -0.39
C ARG A 33 11.06 5.78 0.75
N LEU A 34 9.78 5.49 1.00
CA LEU A 34 8.98 6.09 2.08
C LEU A 34 8.51 5.10 3.14
N ARG A 35 8.83 3.81 2.96
CA ARG A 35 8.40 2.69 3.80
C ARG A 35 8.53 2.94 5.30
N THR A 36 9.71 3.36 5.75
CA THR A 36 9.96 3.56 7.19
C THR A 36 9.05 4.61 7.82
N LYS A 37 8.83 5.74 7.15
CA LYS A 37 7.97 6.82 7.67
C LYS A 37 6.51 6.38 7.78
N THR A 38 6.00 5.69 6.76
CA THR A 38 4.63 5.16 6.75
C THR A 38 4.42 4.08 7.82
N ILE A 39 5.38 3.16 7.98
CA ILE A 39 5.30 2.12 9.01
C ILE A 39 5.27 2.75 10.40
N ILE A 40 6.15 3.72 10.69
CA ILE A 40 6.17 4.39 12.00
C ILE A 40 4.84 5.10 12.28
N LEU A 41 4.25 5.78 11.28
CA LEU A 41 2.95 6.41 11.44
C LEU A 41 1.83 5.39 11.70
N ALA A 42 1.83 4.28 10.97
CA ALA A 42 0.87 3.19 11.16
C ALA A 42 0.98 2.57 12.56
N ARG A 43 2.21 2.34 13.05
CA ARG A 43 2.47 1.79 14.39
C ARG A 43 2.02 2.74 15.50
N ASN A 44 2.27 4.04 15.38
CA ASN A 44 1.79 5.03 16.34
C ASN A 44 0.26 5.06 16.40
N THR A 45 -0.38 5.10 15.24
CA THR A 45 -1.85 5.06 15.14
C THR A 45 -2.41 3.79 15.78
N TYR A 46 -1.81 2.63 15.49
CA TYR A 46 -2.18 1.35 16.11
C TYR A 46 -2.07 1.39 17.64
N ASN A 47 -0.99 1.95 18.18
CA ASN A 47 -0.81 2.06 19.63
C ASN A 47 -1.87 2.95 20.28
N VAL A 48 -2.21 4.10 19.67
CA VAL A 48 -3.27 5.00 20.18
C VAL A 48 -4.63 4.29 20.21
N VAL A 49 -4.99 3.60 19.12
CA VAL A 49 -6.24 2.84 19.06
C VAL A 49 -6.23 1.69 20.06
N SER A 50 -5.11 0.99 20.23
CA SER A 50 -4.97 -0.12 21.18
C SER A 50 -5.21 0.34 22.64
N ILE A 51 -4.71 1.52 23.01
CA ILE A 51 -4.97 2.12 24.33
C ILE A 51 -6.46 2.41 24.49
N ALA A 52 -7.10 3.03 23.50
CA ALA A 52 -8.54 3.32 23.54
C ALA A 52 -9.38 2.04 23.67
N CYS A 53 -9.07 1.00 22.89
CA CYS A 53 -9.73 -0.30 22.97
C CYS A 53 -9.55 -0.96 24.34
N SER A 54 -8.35 -0.87 24.91
CA SER A 54 -8.07 -1.41 26.25
C SER A 54 -8.93 -0.76 27.32
N VAL A 55 -9.10 0.57 27.26
CA VAL A 55 -9.99 1.31 28.15
C VAL A 55 -11.46 0.92 27.93
N LEU A 56 -11.91 0.81 26.68
CA LEU A 56 -13.28 0.40 26.34
C LEU A 56 -13.60 -1.01 26.85
N ILE A 57 -12.68 -1.97 26.70
CA ILE A 57 -12.86 -3.35 27.18
C ILE A 57 -12.99 -3.36 28.71
N LEU A 58 -12.17 -2.59 29.41
CA LEU A 58 -12.25 -2.47 30.87
C LEU A 58 -13.61 -1.88 31.32
N TYR A 59 -14.15 -0.90 30.59
CA TYR A 59 -15.50 -0.39 30.87
C TYR A 59 -16.60 -1.39 30.53
N GLN A 60 -16.49 -2.15 29.44
CA GLN A 60 -17.50 -3.13 29.02
C GLN A 60 -17.60 -4.34 29.96
N LEU A 61 -16.48 -4.75 30.55
CA LEU A 61 -16.39 -5.88 31.47
C LEU A 61 -16.69 -5.52 32.93
N ASN A 62 -16.62 -4.24 33.30
CA ASN A 62 -16.88 -3.82 34.66
C ASN A 62 -18.38 -3.86 34.98
N SER A 63 -18.80 -4.60 36.02
CA SER A 63 -20.21 -4.66 36.42
C SER A 63 -20.75 -3.36 37.04
N LYS A 64 -19.89 -2.42 37.48
CA LYS A 64 -20.32 -1.14 38.07
C LYS A 64 -20.56 -0.02 37.05
N LYS A 65 -20.04 -0.14 35.82
CA LYS A 65 -20.24 0.83 34.74
C LYS A 65 -20.43 0.09 33.42
N TRP A 66 -21.49 0.41 32.68
CA TRP A 66 -21.88 -0.16 31.37
C TRP A 66 -22.23 -1.66 31.30
N ASN A 67 -21.68 -2.55 32.15
CA ASN A 67 -22.11 -3.95 32.36
C ASN A 67 -22.54 -4.71 31.10
N TRP A 68 -21.77 -4.60 30.01
CA TRP A 68 -22.09 -5.30 28.77
C TRP A 68 -21.76 -6.79 28.85
N GLY A 69 -20.77 -7.18 29.66
CA GLY A 69 -20.43 -8.59 29.89
C GLY A 69 -20.30 -9.33 28.55
N ALA A 70 -21.04 -10.42 28.38
CA ALA A 70 -21.06 -11.22 27.15
C ALA A 70 -21.60 -10.46 25.91
N LYS A 71 -22.40 -9.41 26.06
CA LYS A 71 -22.93 -8.61 24.93
C LYS A 71 -21.84 -7.80 24.22
N SER A 72 -20.71 -7.55 24.89
CA SER A 72 -19.53 -6.93 24.25
C SER A 72 -19.02 -7.74 23.07
N GLY A 73 -19.19 -9.07 23.10
CA GLY A 73 -18.81 -9.95 21.99
C GLY A 73 -19.55 -9.65 20.69
N PHE A 74 -20.81 -9.20 20.73
CA PHE A 74 -21.53 -8.78 19.52
C PHE A 74 -20.98 -7.46 18.97
N PHE A 75 -20.59 -6.52 19.83
CA PHE A 75 -19.99 -5.26 19.40
C PHE A 75 -18.66 -5.49 18.68
N TRP A 76 -17.75 -6.26 19.30
CA TRP A 76 -16.45 -6.59 18.70
C TRP A 76 -16.59 -7.53 17.51
N GLY A 77 -17.54 -8.46 17.54
CA GLY A 77 -17.86 -9.36 16.44
C GLY A 77 -18.37 -8.62 15.20
N THR A 78 -19.31 -7.69 15.37
CA THR A 78 -19.81 -6.84 14.28
C THR A 78 -18.71 -5.95 13.73
N LEU A 79 -17.88 -5.35 14.59
CA LEU A 79 -16.74 -4.56 14.13
C LEU A 79 -15.78 -5.41 13.28
N CYS A 80 -15.44 -6.63 13.72
CA CYS A 80 -14.66 -7.59 12.94
C CYS A 80 -15.32 -7.90 11.59
N PHE A 81 -16.62 -8.14 11.57
CA PHE A 81 -17.36 -8.45 10.35
C PHE A 81 -17.37 -7.27 9.36
N CYS A 82 -17.60 -6.04 9.84
CA CYS A 82 -17.49 -4.83 9.02
C CYS A 82 -16.07 -4.67 8.45
N THR A 83 -15.04 -4.94 9.25
CA THR A 83 -13.65 -4.85 8.81
C THR A 83 -13.34 -5.93 7.76
N LEU A 84 -13.92 -7.11 7.88
CA LEU A 84 -13.80 -8.19 6.90
C LEU A 84 -14.47 -7.81 5.57
N ILE A 85 -15.66 -7.23 5.61
CA ILE A 85 -16.34 -6.72 4.40
C ILE A 85 -15.50 -5.65 3.72
N TRP A 86 -14.97 -4.69 4.49
CA TRP A 86 -14.10 -3.66 3.95
C TRP A 86 -12.83 -4.27 3.34
N ALA A 87 -12.21 -5.24 4.00
CA ALA A 87 -11.07 -5.97 3.44
C ALA A 87 -11.44 -6.66 2.11
N VAL A 88 -12.62 -7.25 1.96
CA VAL A 88 -13.05 -7.87 0.70
C VAL A 88 -13.34 -6.84 -0.42
N ILE A 89 -13.60 -5.58 -0.08
CA ILE A 89 -13.86 -4.53 -1.07
C ILE A 89 -12.57 -3.83 -1.49
N ASP A 90 -11.73 -3.49 -0.51
CA ASP A 90 -10.65 -2.51 -0.66
C ASP A 90 -9.26 -3.12 -0.53
N LEU A 91 -9.12 -4.37 -0.07
CA LEU A 91 -7.81 -5.02 0.03
C LEU A 91 -7.35 -5.45 -1.38
N PRO A 92 -6.31 -4.82 -1.96
CA PRO A 92 -5.76 -5.28 -3.23
C PRO A 92 -5.01 -6.59 -2.99
N GLU A 93 -5.27 -7.63 -3.79
CA GLU A 93 -4.44 -8.84 -3.76
C GLU A 93 -3.04 -8.50 -4.30
N THR A 94 -2.08 -8.29 -3.39
CA THR A 94 -0.66 -8.03 -3.71
C THR A 94 0.17 -9.31 -3.86
N ALA A 95 -0.41 -10.47 -3.54
CA ALA A 95 0.27 -11.76 -3.55
C ALA A 95 0.83 -12.10 -4.94
N GLY A 96 2.16 -12.23 -5.03
CA GLY A 96 2.85 -12.68 -6.24
C GLY A 96 3.19 -11.60 -7.28
N LYS A 97 3.03 -10.31 -6.97
CA LYS A 97 3.46 -9.20 -7.83
C LYS A 97 4.67 -8.47 -7.25
N THR A 98 5.53 -7.96 -8.12
CA THR A 98 6.71 -7.17 -7.70
C THR A 98 6.31 -5.77 -7.25
N PHE A 99 7.11 -5.18 -6.35
CA PHE A 99 6.90 -3.80 -5.86
C PHE A 99 6.80 -2.75 -6.98
N VAL A 100 7.46 -3.01 -8.11
CA VAL A 100 7.46 -2.12 -9.29
C VAL A 100 6.11 -2.20 -10.01
N GLU A 101 5.60 -3.39 -10.28
CA GLU A 101 4.29 -3.61 -10.93
C GLU A 101 3.14 -3.05 -10.09
N ILE A 102 3.18 -3.23 -8.77
CA ILE A 102 2.16 -2.69 -7.85
C ILE A 102 2.14 -1.17 -7.90
N ASN A 103 3.30 -0.52 -7.90
CA ASN A 103 3.41 0.93 -7.95
C ASN A 103 2.90 1.51 -9.29
N GLU A 104 3.08 0.80 -10.40
CA GLU A 104 2.52 1.18 -11.71
C GLU A 104 1.01 1.00 -11.76
N LEU A 105 0.47 -0.08 -11.17
CA LEU A 105 -0.97 -0.29 -11.04
C LEU A 105 -1.65 0.80 -10.20
N PHE A 106 -0.98 1.29 -9.14
CA PHE A 106 -1.44 2.44 -8.36
C PHE A 106 -1.43 3.74 -9.16
N LYS A 107 -0.42 3.97 -10.03
CA LYS A 107 -0.39 5.14 -10.93
C LYS A 107 -1.50 5.11 -11.97
N LEU A 108 -1.87 3.93 -12.45
CA LEU A 108 -2.97 3.73 -13.40
C LEU A 108 -4.36 3.80 -12.74
N GLY A 109 -4.44 3.98 -11.42
CA GLY A 109 -5.72 4.12 -10.72
C GLY A 109 -6.63 2.89 -10.82
N VAL A 110 -6.04 1.70 -11.00
CA VAL A 110 -6.81 0.46 -11.16
C VAL A 110 -7.48 0.12 -9.82
N PRO A 111 -8.80 -0.12 -9.76
CA PRO A 111 -9.48 -0.48 -8.52
C PRO A 111 -8.93 -1.79 -7.95
N ALA A 112 -8.80 -1.87 -6.62
CA ALA A 112 -8.20 -2.98 -5.85
C ALA A 112 -8.64 -4.38 -6.30
N ARG A 113 -9.89 -4.53 -6.77
CA ARG A 113 -10.47 -5.78 -7.28
C ARG A 113 -9.97 -6.26 -8.65
N LYS A 114 -9.36 -5.39 -9.46
CA LYS A 114 -8.83 -5.75 -10.79
C LYS A 114 -7.32 -6.02 -10.80
N PHE A 115 -6.65 -5.90 -9.65
CA PHE A 115 -5.21 -6.20 -9.53
C PHE A 115 -4.87 -7.62 -10.00
N LYS A 116 -5.75 -8.59 -9.76
CA LYS A 116 -5.55 -9.99 -10.20
C LYS A 116 -5.60 -10.19 -11.72
N SER A 117 -6.40 -9.38 -12.43
CA SER A 117 -6.60 -9.52 -13.89
C SER A 117 -5.70 -8.59 -14.71
N ALA A 118 -5.12 -7.57 -14.09
CA ALA A 118 -4.19 -6.66 -14.75
C ALA A 118 -2.77 -7.26 -14.75
N LYS A 119 -2.38 -7.85 -15.88
CA LYS A 119 -0.96 -8.05 -16.22
C LYS A 119 -0.43 -6.70 -16.70
N VAL A 120 0.40 -6.06 -15.87
CA VAL A 120 1.21 -4.92 -16.30
C VAL A 120 2.62 -5.45 -16.35
N ASP A 121 3.21 -5.42 -17.55
CA ASP A 121 4.56 -5.90 -17.81
C ASP A 121 5.55 -4.80 -17.41
N PRO A 122 6.35 -4.97 -16.34
CA PRO A 122 7.23 -3.92 -15.81
C PRO A 122 8.41 -3.61 -16.74
N PHE A 123 8.57 -4.35 -17.85
CA PHE A 123 9.62 -4.14 -18.84
C PHE A 123 9.18 -3.28 -20.04
N SER A 124 7.89 -3.00 -20.23
CA SER A 124 7.44 -2.18 -21.36
C SER A 124 7.73 -0.68 -21.20
N VAL A 125 8.10 -0.21 -20.01
CA VAL A 125 8.34 1.23 -19.72
C VAL A 125 9.83 1.61 -19.81
N LYS A 126 10.73 0.63 -19.96
CA LYS A 126 12.16 0.95 -20.17
C LYS A 126 12.43 1.53 -21.56
N SER A 127 11.64 1.19 -22.58
CA SER A 127 11.77 1.76 -23.92
C SER A 127 11.36 3.24 -23.98
N THR A 128 10.30 3.66 -23.27
CA THR A 128 9.86 5.07 -23.34
C THR A 128 10.85 6.05 -22.69
N SER A 129 11.61 5.61 -21.67
CA SER A 129 12.58 6.50 -21.01
C SER A 129 13.89 6.61 -21.79
N GLU A 130 14.31 5.56 -22.48
CA GLU A 130 15.46 5.62 -23.39
C GLU A 130 15.10 6.37 -24.68
N ASP A 131 13.90 6.17 -25.24
CA ASP A 131 13.46 6.85 -26.46
C ASP A 131 13.25 8.37 -26.26
N VAL A 132 12.73 8.80 -25.10
CA VAL A 132 12.53 10.24 -24.82
C VAL A 132 13.87 10.94 -24.50
N ILE A 133 14.80 10.27 -23.81
CA ILE A 133 16.13 10.83 -23.54
C ILE A 133 16.96 10.89 -24.83
N HIS A 134 16.93 9.84 -25.65
CA HIS A 134 17.64 9.87 -26.93
C HIS A 134 17.01 10.82 -27.95
N GLY A 135 15.67 10.94 -27.97
CA GLY A 135 14.93 11.89 -28.80
C GLY A 135 15.28 13.34 -28.47
N ASN A 136 15.21 13.73 -27.19
CA ASN A 136 15.58 15.08 -26.76
C ASN A 136 17.07 15.41 -26.98
N LEU A 137 17.98 14.43 -26.84
CA LEU A 137 19.40 14.65 -27.12
C LEU A 137 19.70 14.84 -28.60
N LYS A 138 18.98 14.13 -29.49
CA LYS A 138 19.13 14.31 -30.94
C LYS A 138 18.56 15.66 -31.39
N GLU A 139 17.39 16.05 -30.88
CA GLU A 139 16.76 17.32 -31.24
C GLU A 139 17.59 18.53 -30.78
N HIS A 140 18.19 18.47 -29.59
CA HIS A 140 19.13 19.49 -29.11
C HIS A 140 20.46 19.51 -29.86
N MET A 141 20.94 18.36 -30.33
CA MET A 141 22.16 18.28 -31.14
C MET A 141 21.92 18.81 -32.56
N GLU A 142 20.77 18.51 -33.18
CA GLU A 142 20.41 19.01 -34.51
C GLU A 142 20.17 20.52 -34.51
N THR A 143 19.49 21.05 -33.50
CA THR A 143 19.32 22.51 -33.35
C THR A 143 20.64 23.25 -33.10
N SER A 144 21.58 22.63 -32.37
CA SER A 144 22.92 23.22 -32.18
C SER A 144 23.76 23.20 -33.46
N ILE A 145 23.68 22.12 -34.25
CA ILE A 145 24.41 22.02 -35.54
C ILE A 145 23.80 22.95 -36.60
N VAL A 146 22.48 23.16 -36.59
CA VAL A 146 21.82 24.11 -37.49
C VAL A 146 22.19 25.57 -37.17
N ASP A 147 22.34 25.92 -35.89
CA ASP A 147 22.80 27.28 -35.49
C ASP A 147 24.29 27.52 -35.82
N GLU A 148 25.13 26.50 -35.67
CA GLU A 148 26.56 26.60 -36.05
C GLU A 148 26.75 26.63 -37.58
N GLY A 149 25.89 25.93 -38.33
CA GLY A 149 25.89 25.93 -39.80
C GLY A 149 25.27 27.17 -40.47
N GLN A 150 24.47 27.96 -39.74
CA GLN A 150 23.85 29.22 -40.25
C GLN A 150 24.69 30.47 -39.95
N SER A 151 25.76 30.37 -39.14
CA SER A 151 26.61 31.50 -38.75
C SER A 151 27.65 31.96 -39.80
N THR A 152 27.64 31.39 -41.01
CA THR A 152 28.43 31.90 -42.14
C THR A 152 27.58 32.00 -43.41
N PRO A 153 26.89 33.14 -43.59
CA PRO A 153 27.09 33.85 -44.84
C PRO A 153 27.15 35.38 -44.67
N SER A 154 27.90 36.04 -45.56
CA SER A 154 27.82 37.47 -45.91
C SER A 154 28.81 38.48 -45.31
N LEU A 155 30.11 38.15 -45.17
CA LEU A 155 31.17 39.17 -45.15
C LEU A 155 32.10 39.01 -46.37
N ILE A 156 31.51 39.07 -47.58
CA ILE A 156 32.23 39.47 -48.80
C ILE A 156 31.39 40.56 -49.46
N ASN A 157 32.04 41.70 -49.72
CA ASN A 157 31.64 42.83 -50.58
C ASN A 157 31.19 44.12 -49.86
N LYS A 158 32.17 44.94 -49.45
CA LYS A 158 32.38 46.27 -50.04
C LYS A 158 33.79 46.77 -49.76
#